data_AF-A0AA43CH14-F1
#
_entry.id   AF-A0AA43CH14-F1
#
_cell.length_a   1.000
_cell.length_b   1.000
_cell.length_c   1.000
_cell.angle_alpha   90.00
_cell.angle_beta   90.00
_cell.angle_gamma   90.00
#
_symmetry.space_group_name_H-M   'P 1'
#
loop_
_entity.id
_entity.type
_entity.pdbx_description
1 polymer ?
#
loop_
_entity_poly.entity_id
_entity_poly.type
_entity_poly.pdbx_seq_one_letter_code
_entity_poly.pdbx_strand_id
1 'polypeptide(L)'
;RIKAVMDNLEAHEIQILFTQIDRSGDSIKLTDHAFQVDKEAYFYPASTVKFPIAVLALEYLNELNDIDLRTRFYVEGDTLETTVAEEVEKIFAVSDNAANNRLVELLGQNRINRQLINKGIKPVRIAHRLSTSNADDVVTKPLIVYLNDSTTMSMESSTNTPPQDLSLKGILKGNGFMDEDTLIREPFDFGQKNYYPVIAQHATLKRVLFPNLFEASQQFNLNDESRKLILDAMKSRPREAGYDPKIYYDSYVKFFLYGDDESPYPEHFEIFNKVGYAYGTLTDCAYIRDIENNIEFMLTATLLVNKNGIFNDNDYEYEDIGIPFLAALGKELYTIEKNRKK
;
A
#
# COMPACT_ATOMS: atom_id res chain seq x y z
N ARG A 1 -9.21 10.41 -21.20
CA ARG A 1 -8.73 10.00 -19.87
C ARG A 1 -7.23 10.23 -19.76
N ILE A 2 -6.37 9.47 -20.45
CA ILE A 2 -4.90 9.67 -20.44
C ILE A 2 -4.47 11.12 -20.74
N LYS A 3 -5.01 11.72 -21.81
CA LYS A 3 -4.65 13.08 -22.23
C LYS A 3 -4.80 14.15 -21.14
N ALA A 4 -5.80 14.02 -20.26
CA ALA A 4 -6.06 15.01 -19.21
C ALA A 4 -4.87 15.21 -18.26
N VAL A 5 -4.11 14.16 -18.00
CA VAL A 5 -2.90 14.19 -17.18
C VAL A 5 -1.66 14.46 -18.04
N MET A 6 -1.57 13.83 -19.22
CA MET A 6 -0.38 13.93 -20.08
C MET A 6 -0.17 15.32 -20.68
N ASP A 7 -1.22 16.14 -20.81
CA ASP A 7 -1.12 17.52 -21.27
C ASP A 7 -0.49 18.46 -20.21
N ASN A 8 -0.45 18.04 -18.93
CA ASN A 8 0.17 18.80 -17.84
C ASN A 8 0.89 17.90 -16.82
N LEU A 9 1.93 17.21 -17.30
CA LEU A 9 2.71 16.25 -16.50
C LEU A 9 3.29 16.86 -15.22
N GLU A 10 3.76 18.10 -15.27
CA GLU A 10 4.40 18.77 -14.14
C GLU A 10 3.42 18.98 -12.98
N ALA A 11 2.19 19.43 -13.26
CA ALA A 11 1.18 19.64 -12.23
C ALA A 11 0.70 18.33 -11.56
N HIS A 12 0.84 17.20 -12.26
CA HIS A 12 0.37 15.91 -11.79
C HIS A 12 1.46 15.04 -11.16
N GLU A 13 2.73 15.47 -11.18
CA GLU A 13 3.86 14.79 -10.53
C GLU A 13 3.92 13.27 -10.80
N ILE A 14 3.54 12.88 -12.01
CA ILE A 14 3.28 11.48 -12.33
C ILE A 14 4.57 10.65 -12.26
N GLN A 15 4.50 9.46 -11.67
CA GLN A 15 5.55 8.45 -11.79
C GLN A 15 4.94 7.10 -12.11
N ILE A 16 5.53 6.37 -13.06
CA ILE A 16 5.04 5.05 -13.50
C ILE A 16 6.21 4.07 -13.57
N LEU A 17 6.07 2.93 -12.91
CA LEU A 17 6.97 1.80 -12.99
C LEU A 17 6.19 0.56 -13.43
N PHE A 18 6.47 0.11 -14.64
CA PHE A 18 5.89 -1.09 -15.23
C PHE A 18 6.95 -2.21 -15.25
N THR A 19 6.55 -3.43 -14.94
CA THR A 19 7.39 -4.62 -15.16
C THR A 19 6.67 -5.55 -16.12
N GLN A 20 7.30 -5.78 -17.28
CA GLN A 20 6.97 -6.87 -18.17
C GLN A 20 7.44 -8.19 -17.56
N ILE A 21 6.60 -9.22 -17.66
CA ILE A 21 6.90 -10.56 -17.15
C ILE A 21 6.95 -11.54 -18.33
N ASP A 22 8.07 -12.22 -18.46
CA ASP A 22 8.28 -13.28 -19.44
C ASP A 22 8.54 -14.61 -18.74
N ARG A 23 7.73 -15.62 -19.05
CA ARG A 23 7.88 -16.98 -18.52
C ARG A 23 8.39 -17.93 -19.60
N SER A 24 9.39 -18.73 -19.24
CA SER A 24 9.91 -19.82 -20.08
C SER A 24 10.11 -21.06 -19.21
N GLY A 25 9.10 -21.94 -19.17
CA GLY A 25 9.04 -23.03 -18.20
C GLY A 25 9.00 -22.47 -16.77
N ASP A 26 9.89 -22.94 -15.90
CA ASP A 26 10.03 -22.45 -14.53
C ASP A 26 10.81 -21.13 -14.43
N SER A 27 11.42 -20.66 -15.52
CA SER A 27 12.17 -19.42 -15.54
C SER A 27 11.24 -18.21 -15.69
N ILE A 28 11.47 -17.19 -14.86
CA ILE A 28 10.78 -15.90 -14.92
C ILE A 28 11.83 -14.82 -15.17
N LYS A 29 11.60 -14.00 -16.19
CA LYS A 29 12.36 -12.78 -16.45
C LYS A 29 11.46 -11.57 -16.23
N LEU A 30 11.96 -10.62 -15.43
CA LEU A 30 11.31 -9.36 -15.13
C LEU A 30 12.07 -8.24 -15.85
N THR A 31 11.37 -7.43 -16.66
CA THR A 31 11.95 -6.28 -17.36
C THR A 31 11.23 -5.01 -16.97
N ASP A 32 11.97 -4.06 -16.37
CA ASP A 32 11.40 -2.84 -15.79
C ASP A 32 11.46 -1.69 -16.79
N HIS A 33 10.35 -0.95 -16.87
CA HIS A 33 10.19 0.25 -17.67
C HIS A 33 9.70 1.38 -16.75
N ALA A 34 10.49 2.44 -16.66
CA ALA A 34 10.21 3.58 -15.79
C ALA A 34 9.86 4.82 -16.63
N PHE A 35 8.87 5.57 -16.16
CA PHE A 35 8.50 6.89 -16.69
C PHE A 35 8.42 7.87 -15.52
N GLN A 36 9.26 8.91 -15.54
CA GLN A 36 9.38 9.96 -14.50
C GLN A 36 9.65 9.46 -13.07
N VAL A 37 10.04 8.20 -12.89
CA VAL A 37 10.38 7.64 -11.58
C VAL A 37 11.64 8.35 -11.04
N ASP A 38 11.45 9.15 -10.01
CA ASP A 38 12.53 9.81 -9.26
C ASP A 38 12.24 9.64 -7.77
N LYS A 39 13.07 8.85 -7.09
CA LYS A 39 12.96 8.66 -5.63
C LYS A 39 13.21 9.96 -4.87
N GLU A 40 13.93 10.92 -5.44
CA GLU A 40 14.18 12.23 -4.82
C GLU A 40 13.00 13.21 -5.03
N ALA A 41 12.01 12.86 -5.86
CA ALA A 41 10.77 13.61 -6.04
C ALA A 41 9.69 13.03 -5.11
N TYR A 42 9.37 13.77 -4.04
CA TYR A 42 8.46 13.32 -3.00
C TYR A 42 7.00 13.33 -3.46
N PHE A 43 6.30 12.25 -3.11
CA PHE A 43 4.84 12.17 -3.04
C PHE A 43 4.43 11.52 -1.72
N TYR A 44 3.23 11.84 -1.22
CA TYR A 44 2.72 11.23 0.00
C TYR A 44 2.15 9.83 -0.29
N PRO A 45 2.67 8.75 0.32
CA PRO A 45 2.30 7.37 -0.05
C PRO A 45 0.90 6.94 0.42
N ALA A 46 0.27 7.70 1.31
CA ALA A 46 -1.04 7.39 1.87
C ALA A 46 -1.13 5.92 2.35
N SER A 47 -2.23 5.23 2.04
CA SER A 47 -2.50 3.85 2.48
C SER A 47 -1.64 2.77 1.81
N THR A 48 -0.74 3.08 0.87
CA THR A 48 0.15 2.05 0.31
C THR A 48 1.14 1.52 1.34
N VAL A 49 1.44 2.31 2.39
CA VAL A 49 2.31 1.88 3.51
C VAL A 49 1.76 0.69 4.28
N LYS A 50 0.45 0.41 4.19
CA LYS A 50 -0.17 -0.75 4.85
C LYS A 50 0.33 -2.08 4.27
N PHE A 51 0.74 -2.09 3.01
CA PHE A 51 1.23 -3.29 2.34
C PHE A 51 2.49 -3.86 3.02
N PRO A 52 3.61 -3.12 3.11
CA PRO A 52 4.80 -3.65 3.78
C PRO A 52 4.56 -3.93 5.27
N ILE A 53 3.68 -3.18 5.94
CA ILE A 53 3.34 -3.40 7.35
C ILE A 53 2.62 -4.75 7.53
N ALA A 54 1.62 -5.04 6.70
CA ALA A 54 0.91 -6.32 6.72
C ALA A 54 1.87 -7.51 6.46
N VAL A 55 2.74 -7.39 5.47
CA VAL A 55 3.74 -8.43 5.15
C VAL A 55 4.70 -8.66 6.32
N LEU A 56 5.18 -7.58 6.95
CA LEU A 56 6.10 -7.68 8.09
C LEU A 56 5.43 -8.19 9.37
N ALA A 57 4.14 -7.94 9.56
CA ALA A 57 3.37 -8.52 10.67
C ALA A 57 3.32 -10.04 10.53
N LEU A 58 3.01 -10.53 9.34
CA LEU A 58 3.02 -11.97 9.03
C LEU A 58 4.40 -12.60 9.17
N GLU A 59 5.46 -11.91 8.73
CA GLU A 59 6.84 -12.36 8.95
C GLU A 59 7.18 -12.43 10.45
N TYR A 60 6.77 -11.43 11.23
CA TYR A 60 7.08 -11.36 12.65
C TYR A 60 6.45 -12.51 13.43
N LEU A 61 5.25 -12.97 13.06
CA LEU A 61 4.64 -14.14 13.67
C LEU A 61 5.50 -15.40 13.55
N ASN A 62 6.25 -15.56 12.45
CA ASN A 62 7.16 -16.70 12.28
C ASN A 62 8.41 -16.62 13.18
N GLU A 63 8.66 -15.47 13.82
CA GLU A 63 9.71 -15.30 14.84
C GLU A 63 9.21 -15.64 16.25
N LEU A 64 7.89 -15.84 16.43
CA LEU A 64 7.23 -16.09 17.71
C LEU A 64 6.81 -17.57 17.78
N ASN A 65 6.99 -18.21 18.95
CA ASN A 65 6.72 -19.64 19.11
C ASN A 65 5.25 -19.96 19.44
N ASP A 66 4.55 -19.05 20.11
CA ASP A 66 3.23 -19.29 20.71
C ASP A 66 2.12 -18.41 20.10
N ILE A 67 2.42 -17.68 19.02
CA ILE A 67 1.49 -16.74 18.38
C ILE A 67 1.47 -17.04 16.88
N ASP A 68 0.29 -17.32 16.35
CA ASP A 68 0.03 -17.58 14.95
C ASP A 68 -0.96 -16.57 14.35
N LEU A 69 -1.35 -16.80 13.09
CA LEU A 69 -2.25 -15.94 12.33
C LEU A 69 -3.60 -15.67 13.00
N ARG A 70 -4.09 -16.62 13.80
CA ARG A 70 -5.42 -16.64 14.43
C ARG A 70 -5.36 -16.48 15.95
N THR A 71 -4.17 -16.33 16.52
CA THR A 71 -4.05 -15.96 17.92
C THR A 71 -4.73 -14.61 18.15
N ARG A 72 -5.73 -14.60 19.04
CA ARG A 72 -6.47 -13.39 19.36
C ARG A 72 -5.59 -12.44 20.15
N PHE A 73 -5.74 -11.15 19.89
CA PHE A 73 -5.15 -10.09 20.68
C PHE A 73 -6.09 -8.87 20.71
N TYR A 74 -5.84 -7.98 21.67
CA TYR A 74 -6.32 -6.60 21.61
C TYR A 74 -5.18 -5.64 21.98
N VAL A 75 -5.28 -4.42 21.47
CA VAL A 75 -4.37 -3.33 21.84
C VAL A 75 -4.94 -2.62 23.07
N GLU A 76 -4.10 -2.26 24.03
CA GLU A 76 -4.56 -1.55 25.23
C GLU A 76 -5.34 -0.27 24.88
N GLY A 77 -6.56 -0.14 25.41
CA GLY A 77 -7.48 0.96 25.13
C GLY A 77 -8.23 0.85 23.80
N ASP A 78 -8.04 -0.23 23.04
CA ASP A 78 -8.92 -0.63 21.94
C ASP A 78 -9.99 -1.61 22.47
N THR A 79 -11.21 -1.51 21.95
CA THR A 79 -12.32 -2.38 22.33
C THR A 79 -12.44 -3.63 21.45
N LEU A 80 -11.69 -3.70 20.36
CA LEU A 80 -11.75 -4.82 19.42
C LEU A 80 -10.72 -5.90 19.76
N GLU A 81 -11.22 -7.10 20.07
CA GLU A 81 -10.43 -8.33 19.95
C GLU A 81 -10.36 -8.76 18.48
N THR A 82 -9.17 -9.11 18.01
CA THR A 82 -8.92 -9.43 16.59
C THR A 82 -7.75 -10.40 16.46
N THR A 83 -7.47 -10.82 15.25
CA THR A 83 -6.29 -11.60 14.86
C THR A 83 -5.47 -10.89 13.78
N VAL A 84 -4.20 -11.28 13.59
CA VAL A 84 -3.39 -10.72 12.49
C VAL A 84 -4.00 -11.08 11.14
N ALA A 85 -4.60 -12.27 11.00
CA ALA A 85 -5.31 -12.66 9.78
C ALA A 85 -6.45 -11.68 9.43
N GLU A 86 -7.33 -11.39 10.37
CA GLU A 86 -8.45 -10.47 10.16
C GLU A 86 -7.95 -9.04 9.85
N GLU A 87 -6.90 -8.57 10.50
CA GLU A 87 -6.35 -7.24 10.21
C GLU A 87 -5.72 -7.16 8.81
N VAL A 88 -5.06 -8.23 8.35
CA VAL A 88 -4.56 -8.32 6.96
C VAL A 88 -5.74 -8.29 5.98
N GLU A 89 -6.80 -9.08 6.21
CA GLU A 89 -7.98 -9.10 5.34
C GLU A 89 -8.64 -7.72 5.22
N LYS A 90 -8.89 -7.03 6.34
CA LYS A 90 -9.48 -5.68 6.36
C LYS A 90 -8.61 -4.65 5.62
N ILE A 91 -7.27 -4.75 5.74
CA ILE A 91 -6.32 -3.86 5.07
C ILE A 91 -6.43 -3.96 3.55
N PHE A 92 -6.59 -5.15 3.00
CA PHE A 92 -6.67 -5.31 1.54
C PHE A 92 -8.09 -5.23 0.99
N ALA A 93 -9.11 -5.61 1.75
CA ALA A 93 -10.50 -5.54 1.31
C ALA A 93 -11.03 -4.10 1.25
N VAL A 94 -10.80 -3.30 2.30
CA VAL A 94 -11.40 -1.96 2.44
C VAL A 94 -10.41 -0.89 2.87
N SER A 95 -9.11 -1.22 2.91
CA SER A 95 -8.06 -0.28 3.33
C SER A 95 -8.34 0.30 4.72
N ASP A 96 -8.66 -0.56 5.70
CA ASP A 96 -8.97 -0.15 7.06
C ASP A 96 -7.74 0.50 7.77
N ASN A 97 -7.93 1.65 8.41
CA ASN A 97 -6.87 2.38 9.10
C ASN A 97 -6.59 1.84 10.51
N ALA A 98 -7.63 1.44 11.25
CA ALA A 98 -7.49 0.88 12.58
C ALA A 98 -6.74 -0.45 12.54
N ALA A 99 -7.06 -1.30 11.55
CA ALA A 99 -6.37 -2.55 11.26
C ALA A 99 -4.88 -2.35 11.08
N ASN A 100 -4.49 -1.42 10.19
CA ASN A 100 -3.09 -1.06 10.00
C ASN A 100 -2.44 -0.57 11.30
N ASN A 101 -3.11 0.32 12.04
CA ASN A 101 -2.53 0.89 13.24
C ASN A 101 -2.29 -0.17 14.32
N ARG A 102 -3.16 -1.18 14.46
CA ARG A 102 -2.91 -2.33 15.34
C ARG A 102 -1.67 -3.12 14.92
N LEU A 103 -1.44 -3.31 13.63
CA LEU A 103 -0.21 -3.93 13.13
C LEU A 103 1.03 -3.04 13.34
N VAL A 104 0.86 -1.71 13.36
CA VAL A 104 1.93 -0.79 13.79
C VAL A 104 2.21 -0.95 15.29
N GLU A 105 1.19 -1.10 16.15
CA GLU A 105 1.41 -1.35 17.58
C GLU A 105 2.16 -2.65 17.83
N LEU A 106 1.85 -3.70 17.06
CA LEU A 106 2.53 -5.01 17.12
C LEU A 106 4.02 -4.92 16.76
N LEU A 107 4.38 -4.08 15.78
CA LEU A 107 5.72 -4.07 15.20
C LEU A 107 6.62 -2.95 15.72
N GLY A 108 6.07 -1.74 15.88
CA GLY A 108 6.83 -0.50 16.03
C GLY A 108 7.49 -0.02 14.74
N GLN A 109 7.59 1.29 14.58
CA GLN A 109 8.15 1.96 13.41
C GLN A 109 9.63 1.59 13.18
N ASN A 110 10.44 1.49 14.23
CA ASN A 110 11.86 1.15 14.13
C ASN A 110 12.06 -0.23 13.51
N ARG A 111 11.24 -1.22 13.93
CA ARG A 111 11.28 -2.57 13.34
C ARG A 111 10.86 -2.54 11.88
N ILE A 112 9.73 -1.89 11.58
CA ILE A 112 9.19 -1.78 10.21
C ILE A 112 10.28 -1.24 9.27
N ASN A 113 10.84 -0.07 9.58
CA ASN A 113 11.84 0.58 8.74
C ASN A 113 13.12 -0.26 8.60
N ARG A 114 13.64 -0.79 9.71
CA ARG A 114 14.86 -1.62 9.70
C ARG A 114 14.68 -2.87 8.86
N GLN A 115 13.55 -3.58 8.98
CA GLN A 115 13.31 -4.80 8.22
C GLN A 115 13.21 -4.53 6.72
N LEU A 116 12.52 -3.46 6.30
CA LEU A 116 12.47 -3.07 4.88
C LEU A 116 13.87 -2.75 4.34
N ILE A 117 14.64 -1.94 5.07
CA ILE A 117 16.00 -1.56 4.65
C ILE A 117 16.92 -2.78 4.56
N ASN A 118 16.88 -3.68 5.56
CA ASN A 118 17.70 -4.90 5.59
C ASN A 118 17.41 -5.82 4.39
N LYS A 119 16.15 -5.87 3.94
CA LYS A 119 15.74 -6.65 2.75
C LYS A 119 16.04 -5.94 1.42
N GLY A 120 16.67 -4.77 1.47
CA GLY A 120 17.02 -3.95 0.31
C GLY A 120 15.85 -3.12 -0.25
N ILE A 121 14.74 -3.01 0.48
CA ILE A 121 13.62 -2.14 0.13
C ILE A 121 13.95 -0.75 0.68
N LYS A 122 14.60 0.06 -0.15
CA LYS A 122 15.08 1.40 0.20
C LYS A 122 15.09 2.33 -1.03
N PRO A 123 14.95 3.65 -0.83
CA PRO A 123 14.73 4.31 0.45
C PRO A 123 13.28 4.14 0.93
N VAL A 124 13.05 4.25 2.24
CA VAL A 124 11.73 4.11 2.87
C VAL A 124 11.73 4.74 4.26
N ARG A 125 10.60 5.31 4.66
CA ARG A 125 10.27 5.75 6.01
C ARG A 125 8.79 5.55 6.30
N ILE A 126 8.47 4.71 7.28
CA ILE A 126 7.16 4.64 7.94
C ILE A 126 7.29 5.34 9.29
N ALA A 127 6.78 6.57 9.38
CA ALA A 127 6.96 7.47 10.51
C ALA A 127 5.74 7.49 11.45
N HIS A 128 4.52 7.40 10.91
CA HIS A 128 3.31 7.69 11.67
C HIS A 128 2.15 6.74 11.34
N ARG A 129 1.21 6.64 12.30
CA ARG A 129 -0.07 5.91 12.14
C ARG A 129 -1.00 6.67 11.18
N LEU A 130 -2.08 6.02 10.75
CA LEU A 130 -3.02 6.57 9.78
C LEU A 130 -4.33 6.99 10.45
N SER A 131 -4.80 8.21 10.18
CA SER A 131 -6.12 8.73 10.58
C SER A 131 -6.47 8.53 12.06
N THR A 132 -5.55 8.89 12.95
CA THR A 132 -5.72 8.83 14.41
C THR A 132 -5.09 10.05 15.07
N SER A 133 -5.59 10.44 16.24
CA SER A 133 -5.08 11.61 16.98
C SER A 133 -3.65 11.43 17.51
N ASN A 134 -3.21 10.18 17.72
CA ASN A 134 -1.86 9.84 18.14
C ASN A 134 -0.95 9.44 16.95
N ALA A 135 -1.17 10.04 15.78
CA ALA A 135 -0.47 9.66 14.54
C ALA A 135 1.05 9.64 14.72
N ASP A 136 1.59 10.71 15.32
CA ASP A 136 3.02 10.98 15.44
C ASP A 136 3.65 10.46 16.75
N ASP A 137 2.88 9.76 17.58
CA ASP A 137 3.39 9.18 18.82
C ASP A 137 4.42 8.08 18.52
N VAL A 138 5.61 8.18 19.13
CA VAL A 138 6.70 7.23 18.93
C VAL A 138 6.59 6.00 19.85
N VAL A 139 5.72 6.03 20.85
CA VAL A 139 5.49 4.91 21.74
C VAL A 139 4.37 4.04 21.17
N THR A 140 4.62 2.73 21.05
CA THR A 140 3.53 1.78 20.76
C THR A 140 2.76 1.44 22.01
N LYS A 141 1.49 1.07 21.86
CA LYS A 141 0.67 0.58 22.97
C LYS A 141 0.97 -0.89 23.26
N PRO A 142 0.89 -1.34 24.51
CA PRO A 142 0.96 -2.77 24.83
C PRO A 142 -0.15 -3.56 24.14
N LEU A 143 0.12 -4.83 23.82
CA LEU A 143 -0.88 -5.77 23.32
C LEU A 143 -1.13 -6.83 24.39
N ILE A 144 -2.38 -7.26 24.52
CA ILE A 144 -2.74 -8.42 25.32
C ILE A 144 -3.12 -9.55 24.37
N VAL A 145 -2.37 -10.64 24.41
CA VAL A 145 -2.47 -11.80 23.52
C VAL A 145 -3.06 -12.97 24.27
N TYR A 146 -4.05 -13.64 23.69
CA TYR A 146 -4.69 -14.82 24.27
C TYR A 146 -3.96 -16.09 23.83
N LEU A 147 -3.14 -16.66 24.72
CA LEU A 147 -2.44 -17.93 24.46
C LEU A 147 -3.42 -19.13 24.48
N ASN A 148 -4.51 -19.00 25.25
CA ASN A 148 -5.65 -19.89 25.29
C ASN A 148 -6.83 -19.18 25.96
N ASP A 149 -7.96 -19.87 26.13
CA ASP A 149 -9.20 -19.29 26.69
C ASP A 149 -9.08 -18.78 28.14
N SER A 150 -8.03 -19.14 28.87
CA SER A 150 -7.84 -18.74 30.27
C SER A 150 -6.51 -18.03 30.56
N THR A 151 -5.61 -17.94 29.56
CA THR A 151 -4.24 -17.43 29.73
C THR A 151 -3.95 -16.31 28.73
N THR A 152 -3.55 -15.15 29.24
CA THR A 152 -3.07 -14.04 28.42
C THR A 152 -1.59 -13.76 28.66
N MET A 153 -0.94 -13.23 27.62
CA MET A 153 0.41 -12.67 27.68
C MET A 153 0.34 -11.20 27.31
N SER A 154 1.05 -10.34 28.04
CA SER A 154 1.25 -8.95 27.64
C SER A 154 2.49 -8.85 26.78
N MET A 155 2.36 -8.27 25.59
CA MET A 155 3.49 -7.78 24.80
C MET A 155 3.72 -6.31 25.17
N GLU A 156 4.94 -5.99 25.59
CA GLU A 156 5.29 -4.65 26.04
C GLU A 156 5.31 -3.62 24.91
N SER A 157 5.05 -2.36 25.25
CA SER A 157 5.25 -1.21 24.37
C SER A 157 6.70 -1.08 23.92
N SER A 158 6.90 -0.52 22.73
CA SER A 158 8.20 -0.11 22.21
C SER A 158 8.29 1.41 22.13
N THR A 159 9.49 1.98 22.36
CA THR A 159 9.76 3.40 22.07
C THR A 159 10.54 3.50 20.77
N ASN A 160 9.98 4.19 19.79
CA ASN A 160 10.55 4.35 18.46
C ASN A 160 11.32 5.66 18.32
N THR A 161 12.13 5.75 17.28
CA THR A 161 12.92 6.96 17.01
C THR A 161 12.03 7.98 16.31
N PRO A 162 11.93 9.24 16.81
CA PRO A 162 11.21 10.29 16.11
C PRO A 162 11.76 10.48 14.69
N PRO A 163 10.90 10.73 13.69
CA PRO A 163 11.36 11.02 12.34
C PRO A 163 12.21 12.30 12.31
N GLN A 164 13.21 12.32 11.42
CA GLN A 164 13.96 13.53 11.06
C GLN A 164 13.44 14.07 9.73
N ASP A 165 13.51 15.38 9.52
CA ASP A 165 12.98 15.99 8.29
C ASP A 165 13.62 15.38 7.02
N LEU A 166 12.76 15.04 6.05
CA LEU A 166 13.19 14.63 4.73
C LEU A 166 13.68 15.85 3.94
N SER A 167 14.83 15.67 3.28
CA SER A 167 15.38 16.66 2.33
C SER A 167 15.19 16.15 0.89
N LEU A 168 13.95 16.15 0.41
CA LEU A 168 13.57 15.70 -0.94
C LEU A 168 12.95 16.86 -1.74
N LYS A 169 12.93 16.75 -3.07
CA LYS A 169 12.24 17.72 -3.94
C LYS A 169 10.74 17.60 -3.71
N GLY A 170 10.05 18.74 -3.62
CA GLY A 170 8.60 18.77 -3.45
C GLY A 170 8.11 18.32 -2.07
N ILE A 171 8.93 18.49 -1.02
CA ILE A 171 8.51 18.26 0.38
C ILE A 171 7.55 19.34 0.88
N LEU A 172 7.78 20.59 0.48
CA LEU A 172 6.83 21.67 0.64
C LEU A 172 5.96 21.74 -0.61
N LYS A 173 4.63 21.64 -0.47
CA LYS A 173 3.71 21.63 -1.63
C LYS A 173 2.54 22.60 -1.44
N GLY A 174 2.01 23.06 -2.56
CA GLY A 174 0.81 23.90 -2.59
C GLY A 174 1.06 25.36 -2.22
N ASN A 175 -0.04 26.10 -2.15
CA ASN A 175 -0.07 27.51 -1.80
C ASN A 175 -0.85 27.79 -0.49
N GLY A 176 -1.42 26.74 0.10
CA GLY A 176 -2.12 26.78 1.38
C GLY A 176 -2.53 25.40 1.86
N PHE A 177 -3.04 25.35 3.09
CA PHE A 177 -3.68 24.16 3.65
C PHE A 177 -4.70 24.51 4.72
N MET A 178 -5.67 23.62 4.93
CA MET A 178 -6.60 23.70 6.04
C MET A 178 -5.96 23.09 7.30
N ASP A 179 -5.98 23.87 8.37
CA ASP A 179 -5.74 23.41 9.73
C ASP A 179 -7.03 23.59 10.52
N GLU A 180 -7.68 22.48 10.84
CA GLU A 180 -9.07 22.46 11.29
C GLU A 180 -9.97 23.26 10.34
N ASP A 181 -10.60 24.34 10.82
CA ASP A 181 -11.46 25.22 10.02
C ASP A 181 -10.74 26.47 9.48
N THR A 182 -9.41 26.55 9.61
CA THR A 182 -8.61 27.73 9.23
C THR A 182 -7.75 27.47 8.01
N LEU A 183 -7.87 28.33 7.00
CA LEU A 183 -6.96 28.33 5.85
C LEU A 183 -5.64 29.03 6.20
N ILE A 184 -4.56 28.26 6.22
CA ILE A 184 -3.18 28.77 6.30
C ILE A 184 -2.64 28.98 4.88
N ARG A 185 -2.06 30.15 4.61
CA ARG A 185 -1.56 30.55 3.28
C ARG A 185 -0.06 30.36 3.13
N GLU A 186 0.41 29.15 3.38
CA GLU A 186 1.78 28.72 3.14
C GLU A 186 1.81 27.28 2.61
N PRO A 187 2.90 26.84 1.96
CA PRO A 187 3.01 25.45 1.51
C PRO A 187 2.88 24.46 2.67
N PHE A 188 2.17 23.34 2.45
CA PHE A 188 2.08 22.26 3.42
C PHE A 188 3.40 21.48 3.49
N ASP A 189 3.85 21.18 4.70
CA ASP A 189 5.12 20.50 4.95
C ASP A 189 4.95 18.98 5.16
N PHE A 190 5.53 18.20 4.24
CA PHE A 190 5.57 16.74 4.32
C PHE A 190 6.86 16.20 4.97
N GLY A 191 7.73 17.05 5.50
CA GLY A 191 9.08 16.72 5.99
C GLY A 191 9.13 15.59 7.01
N GLN A 192 8.08 15.44 7.84
CA GLN A 192 7.96 14.41 8.87
C GLN A 192 7.02 13.24 8.50
N LYS A 193 6.39 13.27 7.31
CA LYS A 193 5.38 12.29 6.89
C LYS A 193 5.96 10.97 6.37
N ASN A 194 5.12 9.95 6.18
CA ASN A 194 5.57 8.71 5.54
C ASN A 194 6.24 8.96 4.17
N TYR A 195 7.24 8.15 3.82
CA TYR A 195 7.94 8.17 2.53
C TYR A 195 8.14 6.74 2.04
N TYR A 196 7.45 6.38 0.97
CA TYR A 196 7.48 5.04 0.41
C TYR A 196 7.37 5.16 -1.12
N PRO A 197 8.49 5.44 -1.81
CA PRO A 197 8.48 5.78 -3.23
C PRO A 197 8.08 4.59 -4.10
N VAL A 198 7.70 4.86 -5.35
CA VAL A 198 7.28 3.85 -6.34
C VAL A 198 8.26 2.67 -6.41
N ILE A 199 9.57 2.93 -6.43
CA ILE A 199 10.58 1.87 -6.49
C ILE A 199 10.55 0.94 -5.28
N ALA A 200 10.24 1.45 -4.08
CA ALA A 200 10.18 0.67 -2.85
C ALA A 200 8.87 -0.12 -2.78
N GLN A 201 7.75 0.49 -3.18
CA GLN A 201 6.46 -0.18 -3.33
C GLN A 201 6.54 -1.38 -4.29
N HIS A 202 7.13 -1.15 -5.47
CA HIS A 202 7.29 -2.17 -6.49
C HIS A 202 8.28 -3.26 -6.07
N ALA A 203 9.33 -2.90 -5.34
CA ALA A 203 10.30 -3.85 -4.78
C ALA A 203 9.69 -4.79 -3.71
N THR A 204 8.77 -4.27 -2.88
CA THR A 204 7.98 -5.08 -1.95
C THR A 204 7.08 -6.06 -2.71
N LEU A 205 6.35 -5.57 -3.71
CA LEU A 205 5.46 -6.39 -4.54
C LEU A 205 6.21 -7.57 -5.18
N LYS A 206 7.36 -7.33 -5.81
CA LYS A 206 8.19 -8.37 -6.42
C LYS A 206 8.63 -9.45 -5.43
N ARG A 207 9.03 -9.07 -4.22
CA ARG A 207 9.50 -10.01 -3.18
C ARG A 207 8.37 -10.88 -2.62
N VAL A 208 7.16 -10.33 -2.50
CA VAL A 208 5.98 -11.09 -2.05
C VAL A 208 5.55 -12.10 -3.11
N LEU A 209 5.50 -11.68 -4.38
CA LEU A 209 5.05 -12.53 -5.49
C LEU A 209 6.08 -13.57 -5.91
N PHE A 210 7.35 -13.15 -6.05
CA PHE A 210 8.43 -13.95 -6.62
C PHE A 210 9.64 -14.03 -5.68
N PRO A 211 9.48 -14.56 -4.44
CA PRO A 211 10.55 -14.58 -3.45
C PRO A 211 11.81 -15.29 -3.95
N ASN A 212 11.65 -16.34 -4.76
CA ASN A 212 12.75 -17.13 -5.32
C ASN A 212 13.65 -16.37 -6.31
N LEU A 213 13.26 -15.16 -6.75
CA LEU A 213 14.10 -14.29 -7.58
C LEU A 213 15.06 -13.41 -6.75
N PHE A 214 15.02 -13.54 -5.43
CA PHE A 214 15.82 -12.74 -4.50
C PHE A 214 16.67 -13.65 -3.60
N GLU A 215 17.80 -13.12 -3.15
CA GLU A 215 18.63 -13.79 -2.15
C GLU A 215 17.84 -13.98 -0.84
N ALA A 216 18.13 -15.06 -0.10
CA ALA A 216 17.41 -15.38 1.14
C ALA A 216 17.36 -14.21 2.15
N SER A 217 18.42 -13.39 2.24
CA SER A 217 18.48 -12.20 3.10
C SER A 217 17.57 -11.05 2.67
N GLN A 218 17.10 -11.06 1.41
CA GLN A 218 16.21 -10.06 0.82
C GLN A 218 14.74 -10.49 0.82
N GLN A 219 14.48 -11.77 1.12
CA GLN A 219 13.13 -12.33 1.14
C GLN A 219 12.38 -11.97 2.42
N PHE A 220 11.05 -11.96 2.33
CA PHE A 220 10.21 -12.00 3.52
C PHE A 220 10.10 -13.43 4.02
N ASN A 221 10.30 -13.66 5.32
CA ASN A 221 10.22 -15.00 5.92
C ASN A 221 8.75 -15.36 6.19
N LEU A 222 8.01 -15.67 5.13
CA LEU A 222 6.61 -16.07 5.18
C LEU A 222 6.50 -17.58 5.05
N ASN A 223 5.89 -18.24 6.03
CA ASN A 223 5.44 -19.63 5.87
C ASN A 223 4.32 -19.73 4.81
N ASP A 224 3.99 -20.95 4.38
CA ASP A 224 3.02 -21.18 3.29
C ASP A 224 1.64 -20.59 3.60
N GLU A 225 1.19 -20.66 4.85
CA GLU A 225 -0.11 -20.13 5.26
C GLU A 225 -0.14 -18.60 5.24
N SER A 226 0.90 -17.96 5.76
CA SER A 226 1.08 -16.50 5.76
C SER A 226 1.16 -15.97 4.33
N ARG A 227 1.92 -16.67 3.47
CA ARG A 227 2.04 -16.30 2.06
C ARG A 227 0.72 -16.50 1.30
N LYS A 228 -0.03 -17.57 1.61
CA LYS A 228 -1.36 -17.78 1.04
C LYS A 228 -2.32 -16.67 1.47
N LEU A 229 -2.39 -16.37 2.76
CA LEU A 229 -3.25 -15.33 3.33
C LEU A 229 -3.01 -13.97 2.65
N ILE A 230 -1.76 -13.50 2.57
CA ILE A 230 -1.47 -12.18 1.99
C ILE A 230 -1.84 -12.12 0.50
N LEU A 231 -1.56 -13.18 -0.26
CA LEU A 231 -1.87 -13.22 -1.69
C LEU A 231 -3.38 -13.31 -1.95
N ASP A 232 -4.10 -14.09 -1.15
CA ASP A 232 -5.56 -14.16 -1.23
C ASP A 232 -6.16 -12.80 -0.85
N ALA A 233 -5.78 -12.22 0.29
CA ALA A 233 -6.26 -10.91 0.72
C ALA A 233 -6.00 -9.82 -0.34
N MET A 234 -4.80 -9.80 -0.94
CA MET A 234 -4.43 -8.84 -1.98
C MET A 234 -5.31 -8.94 -3.23
N LYS A 235 -5.78 -10.13 -3.62
CA LYS A 235 -6.58 -10.31 -4.85
C LYS A 235 -8.09 -10.33 -4.62
N SER A 236 -8.52 -10.57 -3.38
CA SER A 236 -9.93 -10.68 -3.03
C SER A 236 -10.71 -9.40 -3.35
N ARG A 237 -11.97 -9.60 -3.72
CA ARG A 237 -13.00 -8.57 -3.83
C ARG A 237 -13.57 -8.28 -2.45
N PRO A 238 -14.04 -7.07 -2.14
CA PRO A 238 -14.60 -6.79 -0.81
C PRO A 238 -15.75 -7.72 -0.42
N ARG A 239 -16.62 -8.10 -1.37
CA ARG A 239 -17.72 -9.05 -1.14
C ARG A 239 -17.26 -10.44 -0.68
N GLU A 240 -16.07 -10.88 -1.08
CA GLU A 240 -15.49 -12.18 -0.70
C GLU A 240 -14.98 -12.16 0.74
N ALA A 241 -14.65 -10.96 1.25
CA ALA A 241 -14.32 -10.71 2.65
C ALA A 241 -15.57 -10.35 3.50
N GLY A 242 -16.78 -10.51 2.95
CA GLY A 242 -18.04 -10.33 3.69
C GLY A 242 -18.56 -8.89 3.75
N TYR A 243 -17.99 -7.96 2.97
CA TYR A 243 -18.47 -6.58 2.88
C TYR A 243 -19.69 -6.45 1.94
N ASP A 244 -20.57 -5.48 2.23
CA ASP A 244 -21.74 -5.19 1.39
C ASP A 244 -21.28 -4.63 0.03
N PRO A 245 -21.54 -5.32 -1.10
CA PRO A 245 -21.11 -4.89 -2.42
C PRO A 245 -21.76 -3.58 -2.90
N LYS A 246 -22.81 -3.08 -2.23
CA LYS A 246 -23.39 -1.76 -2.52
C LYS A 246 -22.57 -0.60 -1.95
N ILE A 247 -21.78 -0.88 -0.91
CA ILE A 247 -20.90 0.10 -0.26
C ILE A 247 -19.47 -0.09 -0.78
N TYR A 248 -19.04 -1.36 -0.86
CA TYR A 248 -17.71 -1.77 -1.27
C TYR A 248 -17.81 -2.66 -2.51
N TYR A 249 -17.97 -2.02 -3.67
CA TYR A 249 -18.01 -2.68 -4.97
C TYR A 249 -16.68 -3.40 -5.30
N ASP A 250 -16.68 -4.31 -6.27
CA ASP A 250 -15.55 -5.21 -6.53
C ASP A 250 -14.23 -4.46 -6.80
N SER A 251 -14.30 -3.32 -7.49
CA SER A 251 -13.16 -2.46 -7.83
C SER A 251 -12.85 -1.34 -6.81
N TYR A 252 -13.52 -1.31 -5.64
CA TYR A 252 -13.40 -0.24 -4.62
C TYR A 252 -11.96 0.14 -4.27
N VAL A 253 -11.05 -0.84 -4.24
CA VAL A 253 -9.61 -0.66 -4.01
C VAL A 253 -8.75 -1.22 -5.15
N LYS A 254 -9.28 -1.24 -6.38
CA LYS A 254 -8.61 -1.73 -7.61
C LYS A 254 -8.60 -0.62 -8.68
N PHE A 255 -7.65 0.31 -8.61
CA PHE A 255 -7.68 1.49 -9.47
C PHE A 255 -7.32 1.19 -10.92
N PHE A 256 -6.31 0.34 -11.15
CA PHE A 256 -6.00 -0.11 -12.51
C PHE A 256 -7.13 -0.97 -13.11
N LEU A 257 -7.35 -0.83 -14.41
CA LEU A 257 -8.36 -1.54 -15.22
C LEU A 257 -9.83 -1.24 -14.89
N TYR A 258 -10.22 -1.15 -13.62
CA TYR A 258 -11.64 -1.15 -13.24
C TYR A 258 -12.02 -0.09 -12.21
N GLY A 259 -11.08 0.73 -11.73
CA GLY A 259 -11.37 1.69 -10.66
C GLY A 259 -12.41 2.74 -11.04
N ASP A 260 -12.62 2.98 -12.34
CA ASP A 260 -13.57 3.93 -12.89
C ASP A 260 -14.94 3.32 -13.26
N ASP A 261 -15.24 2.12 -12.74
CA ASP A 261 -16.47 1.36 -12.98
C ASP A 261 -16.84 0.54 -11.74
N GLU A 262 -18.01 0.80 -11.16
CA GLU A 262 -18.51 0.07 -9.98
C GLU A 262 -19.11 -1.30 -10.32
N SER A 263 -19.28 -1.62 -11.61
CA SER A 263 -19.78 -2.92 -12.02
C SER A 263 -18.77 -4.03 -11.71
N PRO A 264 -19.24 -5.26 -11.40
CA PRO A 264 -18.35 -6.40 -11.21
C PRO A 264 -17.42 -6.62 -12.40
N TYR A 265 -16.12 -6.73 -12.14
CA TYR A 265 -15.15 -7.07 -13.18
C TYR A 265 -15.04 -8.59 -13.38
N PRO A 266 -14.59 -9.07 -14.57
CA PRO A 266 -14.61 -10.50 -14.89
C PRO A 266 -13.80 -11.38 -13.93
N GLU A 267 -14.30 -12.57 -13.63
CA GLU A 267 -13.71 -13.52 -12.65
C GLU A 267 -12.31 -14.04 -13.06
N HIS A 268 -11.95 -13.98 -14.35
CA HIS A 268 -10.62 -14.39 -14.82
C HIS A 268 -9.51 -13.37 -14.56
N PHE A 269 -9.84 -12.17 -14.05
CA PHE A 269 -8.85 -11.20 -13.63
C PHE A 269 -8.50 -11.38 -12.15
N GLU A 270 -7.22 -11.59 -11.87
CA GLU A 270 -6.65 -11.50 -10.52
C GLU A 270 -5.83 -10.19 -10.41
N ILE A 271 -6.20 -9.31 -9.48
CA ILE A 271 -5.52 -8.03 -9.25
C ILE A 271 -5.01 -8.00 -7.81
N PHE A 272 -3.73 -8.32 -7.65
CA PHE A 272 -3.02 -8.30 -6.38
C PHE A 272 -2.45 -6.90 -6.17
N ASN A 273 -3.08 -6.08 -5.34
CA ASN A 273 -2.64 -4.69 -5.21
C ASN A 273 -2.75 -4.11 -3.81
N LYS A 274 -2.19 -2.91 -3.65
CA LYS A 274 -2.56 -1.98 -2.59
C LYS A 274 -2.61 -0.57 -3.14
N VAL A 275 -3.75 0.07 -2.97
CA VAL A 275 -3.95 1.49 -3.30
C VAL A 275 -3.72 2.39 -2.09
N GLY A 276 -3.49 3.68 -2.35
CA GLY A 276 -3.60 4.74 -1.37
C GLY A 276 -3.92 6.07 -2.02
N TYR A 277 -4.76 6.86 -1.36
CA TYR A 277 -4.97 8.26 -1.71
C TYR A 277 -5.11 9.09 -0.44
N ALA A 278 -4.56 10.30 -0.48
CA ALA A 278 -4.71 11.37 0.51
C ALA A 278 -3.95 12.59 -0.01
N TYR A 279 -4.29 13.80 0.46
CA TYR A 279 -3.56 15.02 0.10
C TYR A 279 -3.47 15.24 -1.43
N GLY A 280 -4.53 14.92 -2.16
CA GLY A 280 -4.55 14.94 -3.64
C GLY A 280 -3.69 13.86 -4.32
N THR A 281 -2.83 13.14 -3.62
CA THR A 281 -2.00 12.08 -4.20
C THR A 281 -2.82 10.79 -4.31
N LEU A 282 -2.74 10.07 -5.44
CA LEU A 282 -3.22 8.69 -5.58
C LEU A 282 -2.07 7.80 -6.00
N THR A 283 -2.07 6.56 -5.52
CA THR A 283 -1.11 5.53 -5.92
C THR A 283 -1.79 4.17 -5.98
N ASP A 284 -1.48 3.38 -6.99
CA ASP A 284 -1.80 1.95 -7.05
C ASP A 284 -0.51 1.16 -7.37
N CYS A 285 -0.29 0.06 -6.66
CA CYS A 285 0.84 -0.86 -6.81
C CYS A 285 0.27 -2.27 -6.96
N ALA A 286 0.32 -2.80 -8.18
CA ALA A 286 -0.43 -3.99 -8.55
C ALA A 286 0.39 -4.99 -9.36
N TYR A 287 0.10 -6.27 -9.15
CA TYR A 287 0.34 -7.35 -10.09
C TYR A 287 -1.01 -7.78 -10.65
N ILE A 288 -1.10 -7.80 -11.97
CA ILE A 288 -2.34 -8.02 -12.70
C ILE A 288 -2.16 -9.27 -13.54
N ARG A 289 -3.14 -10.18 -13.47
CA ARG A 289 -3.17 -11.41 -14.25
C ARG A 289 -4.54 -11.61 -14.86
N ASP A 290 -4.57 -11.86 -16.17
CA ASP A 290 -5.72 -12.36 -16.91
C ASP A 290 -5.48 -13.82 -17.23
N ILE A 291 -6.21 -14.70 -16.54
CA ILE A 291 -6.05 -16.15 -16.64
C ILE A 291 -6.47 -16.65 -18.02
N GLU A 292 -7.54 -16.10 -18.59
CA GLU A 292 -8.10 -16.55 -19.87
C GLU A 292 -7.16 -16.24 -21.05
N ASN A 293 -6.58 -15.04 -21.06
CA ASN A 293 -5.68 -14.61 -22.14
C ASN A 293 -4.20 -14.89 -21.83
N ASN A 294 -3.89 -15.48 -20.67
CA ASN A 294 -2.53 -15.74 -20.18
C ASN A 294 -1.65 -14.48 -20.22
N ILE A 295 -2.17 -13.37 -19.72
CA ILE A 295 -1.46 -12.08 -19.63
C ILE A 295 -1.12 -11.82 -18.17
N GLU A 296 0.09 -11.35 -17.91
CA GLU A 296 0.49 -10.91 -16.58
C GLU A 296 1.53 -9.78 -16.66
N PHE A 297 1.44 -8.83 -15.73
CA PHE A 297 2.41 -7.73 -15.59
C PHE A 297 2.31 -7.10 -14.20
N MET A 298 3.33 -6.32 -13.81
CA MET A 298 3.25 -5.46 -12.62
C MET A 298 3.23 -3.99 -13.03
N LEU A 299 2.51 -3.18 -12.25
CA LEU A 299 2.40 -1.75 -12.47
C LEU A 299 2.31 -1.04 -11.12
N THR A 300 3.16 -0.04 -10.92
CA THR A 300 3.01 0.93 -9.85
C THR A 300 2.96 2.31 -10.45
N ALA A 301 1.93 3.09 -10.15
CA ALA A 301 1.81 4.46 -10.62
C ALA A 301 1.29 5.37 -9.52
N THR A 302 1.81 6.59 -9.48
CA THR A 302 1.36 7.67 -8.59
C THR A 302 1.12 8.94 -9.39
N LEU A 303 0.18 9.77 -8.94
CA LEU A 303 -0.08 11.11 -9.46
C LEU A 303 -0.72 12.00 -8.39
N LEU A 304 -0.55 13.31 -8.54
CA LEU A 304 -1.19 14.36 -7.76
C LEU A 304 -2.38 14.95 -8.55
N VAL A 305 -3.54 15.05 -7.91
CA VAL A 305 -4.70 15.80 -8.37
C VAL A 305 -5.10 16.79 -7.26
N ASN A 306 -4.57 18.00 -7.37
CA ASN A 306 -4.83 19.09 -6.44
C ASN A 306 -4.78 20.42 -7.21
N LYS A 307 -5.81 20.70 -8.01
CA LYS A 307 -5.81 21.86 -8.90
C LYS A 307 -5.83 23.19 -8.15
N ASN A 308 -6.51 23.27 -7.01
CA ASN A 308 -6.62 24.50 -6.24
C ASN A 308 -5.32 24.81 -5.44
N GLY A 309 -4.47 23.79 -5.25
CA GLY A 309 -3.18 23.89 -4.56
C GLY A 309 -3.30 23.99 -3.04
N ILE A 310 -4.48 23.68 -2.49
CA ILE A 310 -4.79 23.68 -1.07
C ILE A 310 -4.75 22.25 -0.57
N PHE A 311 -4.05 22.01 0.52
CA PHE A 311 -4.00 20.69 1.16
C PHE A 311 -5.00 20.64 2.34
N ASN A 312 -5.44 19.44 2.71
CA ASN A 312 -6.42 19.19 3.79
C ASN A 312 -7.83 19.78 3.64
N ASP A 313 -8.18 20.37 2.50
CA ASP A 313 -9.54 20.89 2.25
C ASP A 313 -10.53 19.82 1.75
N ASN A 314 -10.02 18.64 1.38
CA ASN A 314 -10.77 17.53 0.80
C ASN A 314 -11.38 17.83 -0.58
N ASP A 315 -10.87 18.83 -1.30
CA ASP A 315 -11.27 19.17 -2.66
C ASP A 315 -10.21 18.69 -3.66
N TYR A 316 -10.33 17.43 -4.09
CA TYR A 316 -9.37 16.77 -4.98
C TYR A 316 -10.08 16.09 -6.15
N GLU A 317 -9.50 16.13 -7.34
CA GLU A 317 -10.09 15.54 -8.55
C GLU A 317 -9.87 14.01 -8.65
N TYR A 318 -10.11 13.29 -7.55
CA TYR A 318 -9.93 11.83 -7.49
C TYR A 318 -10.83 11.10 -8.48
N GLU A 319 -12.13 11.37 -8.47
CA GLU A 319 -13.12 10.68 -9.29
C GLU A 319 -13.14 11.17 -10.74
N ASP A 320 -12.81 12.45 -10.97
CA ASP A 320 -12.90 13.06 -12.29
C ASP A 320 -11.62 12.89 -13.13
N ILE A 321 -10.45 12.82 -12.48
CA ILE A 321 -9.14 12.80 -13.15
C ILE A 321 -8.32 11.60 -12.67
N GLY A 322 -8.09 11.47 -11.36
CA GLY A 322 -7.12 10.54 -10.78
C GLY A 322 -7.40 9.08 -11.10
N ILE A 323 -8.53 8.56 -10.61
CA ILE A 323 -8.96 7.17 -10.79
C ILE A 323 -9.21 6.86 -12.29
N PRO A 324 -9.91 7.71 -13.07
CA PRO A 324 -10.05 7.48 -14.51
C PRO A 324 -8.73 7.43 -15.28
N PHE A 325 -7.71 8.18 -14.86
CA PHE A 325 -6.39 8.10 -15.46
C PHE A 325 -5.73 6.75 -15.16
N LEU A 326 -5.70 6.31 -13.89
CA LEU A 326 -5.09 5.03 -13.50
C LEU A 326 -5.81 3.86 -14.17
N ALA A 327 -7.14 3.85 -14.20
CA ALA A 327 -7.92 2.83 -14.87
C ALA A 327 -7.58 2.76 -16.37
N ALA A 328 -7.53 3.90 -17.05
CA ALA A 328 -7.14 3.97 -18.46
C ALA A 328 -5.69 3.52 -18.70
N LEU A 329 -4.74 3.90 -17.84
CA LEU A 329 -3.34 3.49 -17.94
C LEU A 329 -3.22 1.96 -17.89
N GLY A 330 -3.93 1.33 -16.95
CA GLY A 330 -3.99 -0.13 -16.86
C GLY A 330 -4.56 -0.77 -18.13
N LYS A 331 -5.65 -0.20 -18.69
CA LYS A 331 -6.30 -0.72 -19.92
C LYS A 331 -5.38 -0.65 -21.14
N GLU A 332 -4.64 0.44 -21.29
CA GLU A 332 -3.68 0.63 -22.39
C GLU A 332 -2.51 -0.37 -22.28
N LEU A 333 -1.91 -0.50 -21.09
CA LEU A 333 -0.81 -1.45 -20.86
C LEU A 333 -1.26 -2.91 -21.03
N TYR A 334 -2.47 -3.25 -20.56
CA TYR A 334 -3.07 -4.56 -20.83
C TYR A 334 -3.24 -4.81 -22.33
N THR A 335 -3.70 -3.81 -23.09
CA THR A 335 -3.86 -3.92 -24.55
C THR A 335 -2.52 -4.11 -25.25
N ILE A 336 -1.46 -3.45 -24.79
CA ILE A 336 -0.09 -3.66 -25.29
C ILE A 336 0.36 -5.09 -25.03
N GLU A 337 0.23 -5.59 -23.79
CA GLU A 337 0.62 -6.96 -23.45
C GLU A 337 -0.21 -8.02 -24.19
N LYS A 338 -1.50 -7.76 -24.42
CA LYS A 338 -2.39 -8.65 -25.19
C LYS A 338 -1.94 -8.80 -26.64
N ASN A 339 -1.44 -7.72 -27.24
CA ASN A 339 -1.00 -7.69 -28.64
C ASN A 339 0.49 -7.99 -28.80
N ARG A 340 1.21 -8.22 -27.70
CA ARG A 340 2.65 -8.52 -27.70
C ARG A 340 2.90 -9.87 -28.35
N LYS A 341 3.88 -9.91 -29.27
CA LYS A 341 4.42 -11.18 -29.78
C LYS A 341 5.31 -11.78 -28.69
N LYS A 342 4.92 -12.93 -28.18
CA LYS A 342 5.68 -13.69 -27.18
C LYS A 342 6.72 -14.59 -27.83
#